data_AF-A0A7S4MSN8-F1
#
_entry.id   AF-A0A7S4MSN8-F1
#
_cell.length_a   1.000
_cell.length_b   1.000
_cell.length_c   1.000
_cell.angle_alpha   90.00
_cell.angle_beta   90.00
_cell.angle_gamma   90.00
#
_symmetry.space_group_name_H-M   'P 1'
#
loop_
_entity.id
_entity.type
_entity.pdbx_description
1 polymer ?
#
loop_
_entity_poly.entity_id
_entity_poly.type
_entity_poly.pdbx_seq_one_letter_code
_entity_poly.pdbx_strand_id
1 'polypeptide(L)'
;RARGGGGGGAGGGGGAHRAAGGRLMHGSRVQYPVAAVAAPPGAVVAGGGRAGRKVVYVASVVTDEDDDIFGGETTPQRPPPPPDRDPVRSRPRGRIFDATVAQLIDKTPSEIESDAIQSDAVGGPSYPYDETMKVGWERTFSPAADPTTGGGRTDVDVASLSYVPSAAGYGGGGSRGDEYEGDYLILAGTTAGSGPTFGADEVGGEDDLDGFLVKLRADTGDEWNDAGGDRSRDPASGPATSGEAGGASSLRTRHAVRISSQPGRDDTVRGVCLDPDTADGAGNGPRYAYVTGSTGGVMDPDSPTAPTSDNDNAEKDAAASSSPQAFILKLNLDSMTVEWRRQFGSPGGENVRPTGCAVSLAPPSSSSYGDDGNKTAVYLAGTVAPGGSIVHGALDDRTTYPLGGSDVFVVRLDADSGAPSWARQTGTSQDDWLAK
;
A
#
# COMPACT_ATOMS: atom_id res chain seq x y z
N ARG A 1 -48.16 26.23 -45.58
CA ARG A 1 -47.68 25.56 -46.82
C ARG A 1 -46.95 24.30 -46.39
N ALA A 2 -47.40 23.16 -46.88
CA ALA A 2 -46.88 21.83 -46.58
C ALA A 2 -45.56 21.52 -47.32
N ARG A 3 -44.99 20.36 -46.95
CA ARG A 3 -43.76 19.65 -47.39
C ARG A 3 -42.57 19.95 -46.48
N GLY A 4 -41.98 18.98 -45.77
CA GLY A 4 -41.91 17.54 -46.00
C GLY A 4 -40.45 17.20 -46.32
N GLY A 5 -39.75 16.61 -45.37
CA GLY A 5 -38.35 16.21 -45.49
C GLY A 5 -37.95 15.44 -44.24
N GLY A 6 -38.18 14.13 -44.28
CA GLY A 6 -37.66 13.20 -43.27
C GLY A 6 -36.15 13.07 -43.40
N GLY A 7 -35.48 13.14 -42.26
CA GLY A 7 -34.09 12.75 -42.10
C GLY A 7 -33.97 12.06 -40.75
N GLY A 8 -33.80 10.74 -40.77
CA GLY A 8 -33.53 9.94 -39.58
C GLY A 8 -32.18 10.36 -38.99
N GLY A 9 -32.21 10.95 -37.79
CA GLY A 9 -31.04 11.20 -36.98
C GLY A 9 -30.90 10.09 -35.96
N ALA A 10 -29.82 9.33 -36.10
CA ALA A 10 -29.44 8.22 -35.23
C ALA A 10 -29.50 8.60 -33.74
N GLY A 11 -30.18 7.77 -32.96
CA GLY A 11 -30.11 7.83 -31.51
C GLY A 11 -28.69 7.48 -31.06
N GLY A 12 -27.94 8.49 -30.62
CA GLY A 12 -26.70 8.31 -29.87
C GLY A 12 -27.02 7.73 -28.50
N GLY A 13 -27.17 6.41 -28.43
CA GLY A 13 -27.11 5.69 -27.18
C GLY A 13 -25.69 5.77 -26.65
N GLY A 14 -25.46 6.65 -25.68
CA GLY A 14 -24.24 6.62 -24.87
C GLY A 14 -24.19 5.28 -24.15
N GLY A 15 -23.44 4.34 -24.71
CA GLY A 15 -23.15 3.06 -24.08
C GLY A 15 -22.36 3.34 -22.81
N ALA A 16 -23.01 3.17 -21.66
CA ALA A 16 -22.30 3.08 -20.40
C ALA A 16 -21.35 1.87 -20.49
N HIS A 17 -20.05 2.14 -20.57
CA HIS A 17 -19.03 1.12 -20.46
C HIS A 17 -19.11 0.50 -19.06
N ARG A 18 -19.71 -0.69 -18.96
CA ARG A 18 -19.63 -1.52 -17.76
C ARG A 18 -18.27 -2.20 -17.78
N ALA A 19 -17.34 -1.73 -16.94
CA ALA A 19 -16.16 -2.50 -16.59
C ALA A 19 -16.61 -3.69 -15.72
N ALA A 20 -16.86 -4.84 -16.35
CA ALA A 20 -16.90 -6.10 -15.62
C ALA A 20 -15.45 -6.48 -15.29
N GLY A 21 -15.17 -6.82 -14.04
CA GLY A 21 -13.82 -7.17 -13.55
C GLY A 21 -13.10 -8.12 -14.50
N GLY A 22 -12.15 -7.57 -15.25
CA GLY A 22 -11.35 -8.30 -16.22
C GLY A 22 -10.18 -9.00 -15.54
N ARG A 23 -9.76 -10.13 -16.13
CA ARG A 23 -8.45 -10.72 -15.88
C ARG A 23 -7.40 -9.72 -16.33
N LEU A 24 -6.87 -8.92 -15.40
CA LEU A 24 -5.83 -7.93 -15.70
C LEU A 24 -4.42 -8.55 -15.81
N MET A 25 -4.24 -9.79 -15.37
CA MET A 25 -2.95 -10.49 -15.40
C MET A 25 -3.12 -11.84 -16.08
N HIS A 26 -2.16 -12.22 -16.91
CA HIS A 26 -2.25 -13.32 -17.85
C HIS A 26 -2.12 -14.68 -17.14
N GLY A 27 -3.22 -15.22 -16.62
CA GLY A 27 -3.31 -16.61 -16.16
C GLY A 27 -3.74 -16.82 -14.71
N SER A 28 -3.57 -15.81 -13.85
CA SER A 28 -3.95 -15.89 -12.43
C SER A 28 -5.22 -15.08 -12.15
N ARG A 29 -6.12 -15.60 -11.30
CA ARG A 29 -7.26 -14.85 -10.75
C ARG A 29 -6.75 -13.75 -9.84
N VAL A 30 -6.49 -12.58 -10.42
CA VAL A 30 -6.33 -11.33 -9.68
C VAL A 30 -7.63 -11.04 -8.94
N GLN A 31 -7.57 -10.93 -7.62
CA GLN A 31 -8.73 -10.60 -6.81
C GLN A 31 -8.97 -9.08 -6.81
N TYR A 32 -9.18 -8.48 -7.99
CA TYR A 32 -9.24 -7.03 -8.25
C TYR A 32 -7.94 -6.28 -7.88
N PRO A 33 -7.52 -5.27 -8.66
CA PRO A 33 -6.41 -4.42 -8.23
C PRO A 33 -6.81 -3.74 -6.91
N VAL A 34 -6.02 -3.95 -5.86
CA VAL A 34 -6.29 -3.40 -4.53
C VAL A 34 -5.84 -1.94 -4.48
N ALA A 35 -4.81 -1.59 -5.26
CA ALA A 35 -4.38 -0.21 -5.46
C ALA A 35 -4.02 0.06 -6.93
N ALA A 36 -4.33 1.27 -7.39
CA ALA A 36 -3.95 1.74 -8.72
C ALA A 36 -3.59 3.23 -8.68
N VAL A 37 -2.57 3.62 -9.45
CA VAL A 37 -2.17 5.02 -9.60
C VAL A 37 -1.84 5.33 -11.05
N ALA A 38 -2.42 6.42 -11.55
CA ALA A 38 -2.09 6.94 -12.88
C ALA A 38 -0.85 7.83 -12.78
N ALA A 39 0.12 7.60 -13.65
CA ALA A 39 1.29 8.46 -13.75
C ALA A 39 0.92 9.79 -14.42
N PRO A 40 1.55 10.91 -14.04
CA PRO A 40 1.36 12.18 -14.74
C PRO A 40 1.91 12.10 -16.18
N PRO A 41 1.46 12.97 -17.10
CA PRO A 41 2.02 13.06 -18.44
C PRO A 41 3.55 13.27 -18.40
N GLY A 42 4.29 12.53 -19.22
CA GLY A 42 5.75 12.59 -19.25
C GLY A 42 6.45 11.66 -18.25
N ALA A 43 5.71 10.84 -17.49
CA ALA A 43 6.25 9.76 -16.67
C ALA A 43 7.15 8.81 -17.46
N VAL A 44 8.13 8.21 -16.78
CA VAL A 44 9.01 7.19 -17.36
C VAL A 44 8.25 5.88 -17.60
N VAL A 45 8.42 5.32 -18.78
CA VAL A 45 7.86 4.02 -19.21
C VAL A 45 8.95 2.96 -19.17
N ALA A 46 8.55 1.69 -19.05
CA ALA A 46 9.43 0.54 -19.30
C ALA A 46 10.35 0.76 -20.52
N GLY A 47 11.65 0.53 -20.31
CA GLY A 47 12.69 0.78 -21.33
C GLY A 47 13.26 2.20 -21.33
N GLY A 48 12.91 3.04 -20.35
CA GLY A 48 13.57 4.34 -20.10
C GLY A 48 13.09 5.50 -20.98
N GLY A 49 12.07 5.29 -21.83
CA GLY A 49 11.44 6.37 -22.60
C GLY A 49 10.42 7.14 -21.76
N ARG A 50 10.21 8.44 -22.02
CA ARG A 50 9.09 9.19 -21.43
C ARG A 50 7.81 8.99 -22.22
N ALA A 51 6.72 8.76 -21.52
CA ALA A 51 5.43 8.50 -22.15
C ALA A 51 4.82 9.79 -22.71
N GLY A 52 4.51 9.79 -24.01
CA GLY A 52 3.35 10.53 -24.53
C GLY A 52 2.04 9.74 -24.34
N ARG A 53 2.07 8.65 -23.58
CA ARG A 53 1.00 7.66 -23.38
C ARG A 53 0.57 7.65 -21.92
N LYS A 54 -0.65 7.18 -21.64
CA LYS A 54 -1.06 6.97 -20.24
C LYS A 54 -0.35 5.75 -19.68
N VAL A 55 0.12 5.89 -18.46
CA VAL A 55 0.73 4.82 -17.68
C VAL A 55 -0.08 4.68 -16.41
N VAL A 56 -0.50 3.45 -16.11
CA VAL A 56 -1.22 3.10 -14.90
C VAL A 56 -0.43 2.02 -14.19
N TYR A 57 -0.12 2.22 -12.92
CA TYR A 57 0.46 1.19 -12.08
C TYR A 57 -0.66 0.54 -11.28
N VAL A 58 -0.63 -0.78 -11.18
CA VAL A 58 -1.60 -1.57 -10.40
C VAL A 58 -0.85 -2.48 -9.45
N ALA A 59 -1.40 -2.68 -8.26
CA ALA A 59 -0.93 -3.66 -7.30
C ALA A 59 -2.10 -4.54 -6.84
N SER A 60 -1.84 -5.84 -6.70
CA SER A 60 -2.82 -6.83 -6.26
C SER A 60 -2.16 -7.89 -5.40
N VAL A 61 -2.95 -8.50 -4.53
CA VAL A 61 -2.60 -9.77 -3.91
C VAL A 61 -2.90 -10.90 -4.90
N VAL A 62 -2.00 -11.87 -5.01
CA VAL A 62 -2.16 -13.10 -5.77
C VAL A 62 -2.40 -14.24 -4.78
N THR A 63 -3.43 -15.02 -5.04
CA THR A 63 -3.76 -16.22 -4.28
C THR A 63 -3.41 -17.44 -5.11
N ASP A 64 -2.59 -18.36 -4.59
CA ASP A 64 -2.32 -19.64 -5.26
C ASP A 64 -3.64 -20.37 -5.59
N GLU A 65 -3.83 -20.70 -6.87
CA GLU A 65 -5.11 -21.23 -7.40
C GLU A 65 -5.37 -22.71 -7.06
N ASP A 66 -4.39 -23.42 -6.49
CA ASP A 66 -4.42 -24.89 -6.36
C ASP A 66 -5.21 -25.42 -5.16
N ASP A 67 -5.80 -24.55 -4.34
CA ASP A 67 -6.74 -24.99 -3.32
C ASP A 67 -8.17 -24.86 -3.86
N ASP A 68 -8.72 -25.99 -4.32
CA ASP A 68 -10.14 -26.27 -4.56
C ASP A 68 -11.00 -26.06 -3.27
N ILE A 69 -10.90 -24.91 -2.60
CA ILE A 69 -11.67 -24.54 -1.40
C ILE A 69 -13.15 -24.36 -1.75
N PHE A 70 -13.47 -24.14 -3.03
CA PHE A 70 -14.84 -24.23 -3.55
C PHE A 70 -15.10 -25.55 -4.30
N GLY A 71 -14.41 -26.63 -3.92
CA GLY A 71 -14.74 -28.00 -4.31
C GLY A 71 -16.09 -28.45 -3.75
N GLY A 72 -17.17 -27.83 -4.23
CA GLY A 72 -18.45 -28.49 -4.31
C GLY A 72 -18.32 -29.64 -5.30
N GLU A 73 -18.40 -30.87 -4.78
CA GLU A 73 -18.91 -32.08 -5.46
C GLU A 73 -18.36 -32.32 -6.89
N THR A 74 -17.46 -33.27 -7.14
CA THR A 74 -17.81 -34.69 -7.33
C THR A 74 -16.57 -35.51 -7.76
N THR A 75 -15.42 -35.37 -7.10
CA THR A 75 -14.36 -36.39 -7.30
C THR A 75 -14.84 -37.71 -6.67
N PRO A 76 -14.91 -38.83 -7.43
CA PRO A 76 -15.37 -40.11 -6.89
C PRO A 76 -14.51 -40.51 -5.70
N GLN A 77 -15.17 -40.88 -4.60
CA GLN A 77 -14.54 -41.28 -3.34
C GLN A 77 -13.33 -42.16 -3.60
N ARG A 78 -12.14 -41.61 -3.36
CA ARG A 78 -10.92 -42.40 -3.31
C ARG A 78 -11.10 -43.41 -2.17
N PRO A 79 -10.83 -44.72 -2.40
CA PRO A 79 -10.98 -45.72 -1.35
C PRO A 79 -10.16 -45.30 -0.11
N PRO A 80 -10.67 -45.55 1.10
CA PRO A 80 -9.98 -45.18 2.33
C PRO A 80 -8.57 -45.76 2.31
N PRO A 81 -7.54 -44.98 2.70
CA PRO A 81 -6.19 -45.50 2.79
C PRO A 81 -6.16 -46.70 3.77
N PRO A 82 -5.30 -47.71 3.52
CA PRO A 82 -5.20 -48.88 4.38
C PRO A 82 -4.81 -48.48 5.82
N PRO A 83 -5.33 -49.18 6.85
CA PRO A 83 -5.22 -48.80 8.26
C PRO A 83 -3.80 -48.79 8.85
N ASP A 84 -2.79 -49.24 8.11
CA ASP A 84 -1.40 -49.39 8.57
C ASP A 84 -0.42 -48.35 7.99
N ARG A 85 -0.90 -47.29 7.34
CA ARG A 85 -0.04 -46.15 7.02
C ARG A 85 -0.10 -45.14 8.16
N ASP A 86 1.06 -44.90 8.79
CA ASP A 86 1.29 -43.74 9.65
C ASP A 86 0.56 -42.54 9.05
N PRO A 87 -0.21 -41.75 9.83
CA PRO A 87 -0.80 -40.53 9.35
C PRO A 87 0.37 -39.66 8.87
N VAL A 88 0.62 -39.69 7.56
CA VAL A 88 1.47 -38.73 6.89
C VAL A 88 0.84 -37.41 7.27
N ARG A 89 1.46 -36.72 8.23
CA ARG A 89 1.07 -35.39 8.65
C ARG A 89 0.99 -34.60 7.36
N SER A 90 -0.23 -34.40 6.88
CA SER A 90 -0.49 -33.53 5.76
C SER A 90 0.05 -32.20 6.22
N ARG A 91 1.24 -31.85 5.73
CA ARG A 91 1.82 -30.55 6.03
C ARG A 91 0.74 -29.53 5.69
N PRO A 92 0.41 -28.59 6.58
CA PRO A 92 -0.47 -27.50 6.21
C PRO A 92 0.07 -26.92 4.91
N ARG A 93 -0.74 -26.97 3.85
CA ARG A 93 -0.42 -26.26 2.61
C ARG A 93 -0.51 -24.79 3.01
N GLY A 94 0.65 -24.18 3.28
CA GLY A 94 0.73 -22.76 3.53
C GLY A 94 0.22 -22.06 2.29
N ARG A 95 -0.78 -21.19 2.45
CA ARG A 95 -1.17 -20.27 1.39
C ARG A 95 -0.06 -19.25 1.31
N ILE A 96 0.61 -19.20 0.17
CA ILE A 96 1.55 -18.12 -0.13
C ILE A 96 0.69 -17.04 -0.77
N PHE A 97 0.63 -15.88 -0.12
CA PHE A 97 0.04 -14.69 -0.69
C PHE A 97 1.20 -13.82 -1.18
N ASP A 98 1.19 -13.52 -2.47
CA ASP A 98 2.18 -12.63 -3.08
C ASP A 98 1.56 -11.27 -3.39
N ALA A 99 2.34 -10.20 -3.32
CA ALA A 99 1.96 -8.91 -3.89
C ALA A 99 2.54 -8.79 -5.31
N THR A 100 1.69 -8.63 -6.32
CA THR A 100 2.12 -8.34 -7.68
C THR A 100 1.87 -6.88 -8.02
N VAL A 101 2.91 -6.21 -8.54
CA VAL A 101 2.84 -4.86 -9.08
C VAL A 101 3.11 -4.93 -10.58
N ALA A 102 2.31 -4.21 -11.37
CA ALA A 102 2.48 -4.13 -12.82
C ALA A 102 2.35 -2.70 -13.33
N GLN A 103 3.12 -2.39 -14.37
CA GLN A 103 2.94 -1.19 -15.18
C GLN A 103 2.08 -1.53 -16.39
N LEU A 104 0.95 -0.85 -16.53
CA LEU A 104 0.06 -0.92 -17.68
C LEU A 104 0.25 0.33 -18.55
N ILE A 105 0.42 0.13 -19.85
CA ILE A 105 0.70 1.20 -20.81
C ILE A 105 -0.36 1.14 -21.91
N ASP A 106 -0.84 2.31 -22.35
CA ASP A 106 -1.72 2.38 -23.53
C ASP A 106 -1.07 1.69 -24.74
N LYS A 107 -1.84 0.80 -25.38
CA LYS A 107 -1.51 0.26 -26.70
C LYS A 107 -1.58 1.37 -27.74
N THR A 108 -0.69 1.34 -28.71
CA THR A 108 -0.81 2.20 -29.90
C THR A 108 -1.98 1.72 -30.77
N PRO A 109 -2.56 2.58 -31.63
CA PRO A 109 -3.58 2.14 -32.58
C PRO A 109 -3.15 0.92 -33.42
N SER A 110 -1.89 0.87 -33.85
CA SER A 110 -1.34 -0.26 -34.60
C SER A 110 -1.23 -1.55 -33.78
N GLU A 111 -0.99 -1.45 -32.47
CA GLU A 111 -0.97 -2.61 -31.57
C GLU A 111 -2.39 -3.17 -31.39
N ILE A 112 -3.38 -2.29 -31.20
CA ILE A 112 -4.80 -2.69 -31.12
C ILE A 112 -5.24 -3.39 -32.41
N GLU A 113 -4.90 -2.83 -33.58
CA GLU A 113 -5.22 -3.44 -34.87
C GLU A 113 -4.53 -4.81 -35.05
N SER A 114 -3.27 -4.95 -34.63
CA SER A 114 -2.53 -6.21 -34.71
C SER A 114 -3.16 -7.30 -33.83
N ASP A 115 -3.57 -6.95 -32.60
CA ASP A 115 -4.18 -7.90 -31.67
C ASP A 115 -5.55 -8.38 -32.18
N ALA A 116 -6.34 -7.46 -32.75
CA ALA A 116 -7.61 -7.81 -33.38
C ALA A 116 -7.41 -8.83 -34.52
N ILE A 117 -6.43 -8.60 -35.41
CA ILE A 117 -6.11 -9.51 -36.52
C ILE A 117 -5.66 -10.89 -36.01
N GLN A 118 -4.85 -10.96 -34.96
CA GLN A 118 -4.43 -12.24 -34.38
C GLN A 118 -5.59 -13.02 -33.78
N SER A 119 -6.53 -12.32 -33.11
CA SER A 119 -7.70 -12.97 -32.50
C SER A 119 -8.61 -13.64 -33.54
N ASP A 120 -8.80 -13.00 -34.70
CA ASP A 120 -9.60 -13.53 -35.81
C ASP A 120 -8.93 -14.75 -36.47
N ALA A 121 -7.59 -14.77 -36.53
CA ALA A 121 -6.84 -15.84 -37.18
C ALA A 121 -6.92 -17.19 -36.42
N VAL A 122 -7.14 -17.16 -35.10
CA VAL A 122 -7.15 -18.37 -34.25
C VAL A 122 -8.53 -19.04 -34.21
N GLY A 123 -9.57 -18.44 -34.80
CA GLY A 123 -10.91 -19.04 -34.88
C GLY A 123 -11.58 -19.28 -33.53
N GLY A 124 -11.09 -18.65 -32.46
CA GLY A 124 -11.72 -18.65 -31.14
C GLY A 124 -12.97 -17.77 -31.12
N PRO A 125 -13.89 -17.97 -30.16
CA PRO A 125 -14.99 -17.05 -29.95
C PRO A 125 -14.42 -15.64 -29.73
N SER A 126 -14.79 -14.69 -30.59
CA SER A 126 -14.35 -13.29 -30.46
C SER A 126 -14.88 -12.76 -29.13
N TYR A 127 -13.98 -12.54 -28.17
CA TYR A 127 -14.34 -11.78 -26.99
C TYR A 127 -14.36 -10.31 -27.38
N PRO A 128 -15.48 -9.58 -27.19
CA PRO A 128 -15.67 -8.22 -27.71
C PRO A 128 -14.91 -7.16 -26.89
N TYR A 129 -13.79 -7.53 -26.27
CA TYR A 129 -13.02 -6.63 -25.44
C TYR A 129 -11.74 -6.26 -26.18
N ASP A 130 -11.74 -5.03 -26.73
CA ASP A 130 -10.51 -4.40 -27.21
C ASP A 130 -9.67 -4.07 -25.97
N GLU A 131 -8.74 -4.94 -25.63
CA GLU A 131 -7.79 -4.66 -24.56
C GLU A 131 -6.90 -3.49 -24.99
N THR A 132 -7.11 -2.31 -24.42
CA THR A 132 -6.42 -1.07 -24.80
C THR A 132 -5.09 -0.86 -24.08
N MET A 133 -4.75 -1.72 -23.13
CA MET A 133 -3.55 -1.61 -22.30
C MET A 133 -2.69 -2.86 -22.49
N LYS A 134 -1.36 -2.70 -22.45
CA LYS A 134 -0.42 -3.82 -22.38
C LYS A 134 0.43 -3.73 -21.12
N VAL A 135 0.89 -4.87 -20.63
CA VAL A 135 1.83 -4.94 -19.51
C VAL A 135 3.21 -4.50 -20.00
N GLY A 136 3.75 -3.44 -19.39
CA GLY A 136 5.12 -2.98 -19.60
C GLY A 136 6.13 -3.81 -18.81
N TRP A 137 5.86 -3.96 -17.52
CA TRP A 137 6.58 -4.87 -16.62
C TRP A 137 5.64 -5.38 -15.54
N GLU A 138 6.01 -6.52 -14.96
CA GLU A 138 5.33 -7.16 -13.84
C GLU A 138 6.39 -7.69 -12.86
N ARG A 139 6.12 -7.52 -11.56
CA ARG A 139 6.96 -7.99 -10.46
C ARG A 139 6.08 -8.55 -9.35
N THR A 140 6.54 -9.66 -8.78
CA THR A 140 5.87 -10.36 -7.68
C THR A 140 6.79 -10.39 -6.48
N PHE A 141 6.25 -10.04 -5.32
CA PHE A 141 6.96 -9.95 -4.05
C PHE A 141 6.32 -10.91 -3.05
N SER A 142 7.14 -11.77 -2.47
CA SER A 142 6.69 -12.81 -1.53
C SER A 142 7.39 -12.63 -0.19
N PRO A 143 6.68 -12.64 0.95
CA PRO A 143 7.32 -12.68 2.25
C PRO A 143 8.08 -14.01 2.35
N ALA A 144 9.25 -13.96 2.96
CA ALA A 144 10.00 -15.17 3.29
C ALA A 144 9.19 -15.95 4.34
N ALA A 145 8.63 -17.08 3.92
CA ALA A 145 8.19 -18.09 4.85
C ALA A 145 9.43 -18.63 5.59
N ASP A 146 9.51 -18.46 6.91
CA ASP A 146 10.55 -19.14 7.68
C ASP A 146 10.31 -20.67 7.57
N PRO A 147 11.19 -21.43 6.90
CA PRO A 147 10.98 -22.86 6.72
C PRO A 147 11.09 -23.64 8.04
N THR A 148 11.65 -23.04 9.09
CA THR A 148 11.91 -23.68 10.39
C THR A 148 10.71 -23.63 11.33
N THR A 149 9.79 -22.68 11.15
CA THR A 149 8.61 -22.47 12.01
C THR A 149 7.43 -23.39 11.67
N GLY A 150 7.59 -24.31 10.72
CA GLY A 150 6.60 -25.36 10.47
C GLY A 150 5.37 -24.92 9.69
N GLY A 151 5.45 -23.79 8.97
CA GLY A 151 4.40 -23.34 8.06
C GLY A 151 3.48 -22.26 8.64
N GLY A 152 4.06 -21.27 9.33
CA GLY A 152 3.37 -20.03 9.68
C GLY A 152 2.67 -19.43 8.47
N ARG A 153 1.54 -18.75 8.69
CA ARG A 153 0.81 -18.08 7.62
C ARG A 153 1.66 -16.93 7.09
N THR A 154 2.09 -17.03 5.85
CA THR A 154 2.53 -15.87 5.07
C THR A 154 1.32 -15.21 4.45
N ASP A 155 0.94 -14.04 4.92
CA ASP A 155 -0.18 -13.27 4.36
C ASP A 155 0.33 -11.90 3.93
N VAL A 156 -0.19 -11.35 2.84
CA VAL A 156 0.16 -10.02 2.35
C VAL A 156 -1.11 -9.31 1.95
N ASP A 157 -1.31 -8.12 2.50
CA ASP A 157 -2.36 -7.19 2.11
C ASP A 157 -1.71 -5.92 1.54
N VAL A 158 -2.14 -5.52 0.34
CA VAL A 158 -1.67 -4.28 -0.29
C VAL A 158 -2.65 -3.17 0.04
N ALA A 159 -2.21 -2.19 0.83
CA ALA A 159 -3.07 -1.09 1.27
C ALA A 159 -3.02 0.11 0.32
N SER A 160 -1.84 0.40 -0.26
CA SER A 160 -1.63 1.62 -1.05
C SER A 160 -0.52 1.45 -2.08
N LEU A 161 -0.70 2.12 -3.22
CA LEU A 161 0.32 2.29 -4.25
C LEU A 161 0.34 3.76 -4.66
N SER A 162 1.48 4.42 -4.47
CA SER A 162 1.65 5.85 -4.76
C SER A 162 2.78 6.04 -5.77
N TYR A 163 2.56 6.90 -6.77
CA TYR A 163 3.58 7.28 -7.75
C TYR A 163 4.29 8.55 -7.29
N VAL A 164 5.62 8.54 -7.39
CA VAL A 164 6.46 9.68 -7.07
C VAL A 164 7.29 10.09 -8.29
N PRO A 165 7.05 11.29 -8.86
CA PRO A 165 7.89 11.81 -9.93
C PRO A 165 9.27 12.22 -9.38
N SER A 166 10.32 11.92 -10.14
CA SER A 166 11.65 12.45 -9.87
C SER A 166 11.76 13.90 -10.33
N ALA A 167 12.39 14.71 -9.48
CA ALA A 167 12.68 16.12 -9.69
C ALA A 167 13.45 16.42 -10.99
N ALA A 168 14.27 15.46 -11.43
CA ALA A 168 15.20 15.61 -12.54
C ALA A 168 14.51 15.90 -13.88
N GLY A 169 13.20 15.69 -13.96
CA GLY A 169 12.48 15.77 -15.22
C GLY A 169 12.06 17.14 -15.70
N TYR A 170 12.06 18.16 -14.83
CA TYR A 170 11.35 19.40 -15.12
C TYR A 170 12.23 20.62 -15.45
N GLY A 171 13.56 20.53 -15.34
CA GLY A 171 14.42 21.72 -15.46
C GLY A 171 15.81 21.50 -16.07
N GLY A 172 15.91 21.60 -17.40
CA GLY A 172 17.02 22.27 -18.10
C GLY A 172 18.45 21.73 -17.96
N GLY A 173 18.90 20.95 -18.95
CA GLY A 173 20.20 21.11 -19.63
C GLY A 173 21.51 20.99 -18.82
N GLY A 174 21.49 20.65 -17.54
CA GLY A 174 22.69 20.55 -16.70
C GLY A 174 23.41 19.22 -16.90
N SER A 175 24.47 19.20 -17.70
CA SER A 175 25.43 18.09 -17.81
C SER A 175 26.29 17.96 -16.55
N ARG A 176 25.71 17.57 -15.41
CA ARG A 176 26.48 17.07 -14.26
C ARG A 176 26.05 15.63 -13.99
N GLY A 177 27.01 14.73 -14.08
CA GLY A 177 26.88 13.27 -14.05
C GLY A 177 26.49 12.67 -12.71
N ASP A 178 25.62 13.36 -11.98
CA ASP A 178 24.85 12.77 -10.90
C ASP A 178 23.50 12.45 -11.55
N GLU A 179 23.35 11.22 -12.02
CA GLU A 179 22.06 10.71 -12.48
C GLU A 179 21.09 10.77 -11.30
N TYR A 180 20.33 11.87 -11.24
CA TYR A 180 19.16 11.98 -10.42
C TYR A 180 18.15 10.94 -10.92
N GLU A 181 18.31 9.76 -10.31
CA GLU A 181 17.38 8.70 -10.02
C GLU A 181 15.93 8.97 -10.45
N GLY A 182 15.42 8.10 -11.33
CA GLY A 182 14.14 8.26 -12.02
C GLY A 182 12.90 8.16 -11.13
N ASP A 183 11.73 8.20 -11.75
CA ASP A 183 10.45 8.07 -11.06
C ASP A 183 10.39 6.76 -10.25
N TYR A 184 9.71 6.79 -9.11
CA TYR A 184 9.55 5.62 -8.25
C TYR A 184 8.11 5.44 -7.77
N LEU A 185 7.83 4.25 -7.25
CA LEU A 185 6.56 3.87 -6.63
C LEU A 185 6.80 3.61 -5.15
N ILE A 186 5.81 3.92 -4.33
CA ILE A 186 5.72 3.52 -2.94
C ILE A 186 4.59 2.50 -2.82
N LEU A 187 4.96 1.26 -2.55
CA LEU A 187 4.04 0.18 -2.22
C LEU A 187 3.99 0.05 -0.70
N ALA A 188 2.80 0.05 -0.13
CA ALA A 188 2.63 -0.13 1.31
C ALA A 188 1.49 -1.09 1.61
N GLY A 189 1.62 -1.81 2.71
CA GLY A 189 0.70 -2.88 3.05
C GLY A 189 0.98 -3.47 4.41
N THR A 190 0.34 -4.62 4.65
CA THR A 190 0.49 -5.42 5.86
C THR A 190 1.00 -6.80 5.45
N THR A 191 1.87 -7.40 6.25
CA THR A 191 2.33 -8.77 6.02
C THR A 191 2.29 -9.57 7.32
N ALA A 192 1.88 -10.83 7.25
CA ALA A 192 2.23 -11.84 8.23
C ALA A 192 3.50 -12.54 7.70
N GLY A 193 4.62 -12.44 8.40
CA GLY A 193 5.89 -13.03 7.97
C GLY A 193 7.05 -12.02 7.87
N SER A 194 8.24 -12.52 7.55
CA SER A 194 9.46 -11.72 7.45
C SER A 194 10.03 -11.76 6.03
N GLY A 195 11.07 -10.98 5.73
CA GLY A 195 11.68 -10.91 4.41
C GLY A 195 12.26 -9.52 4.09
N PRO A 196 13.32 -9.46 3.27
CA PRO A 196 14.04 -8.21 3.00
C PRO A 196 13.18 -7.17 2.27
N THR A 197 12.28 -7.60 1.38
CA THR A 197 11.35 -6.72 0.66
C THR A 197 10.34 -6.04 1.59
N PHE A 198 10.01 -6.67 2.70
CA PHE A 198 9.04 -6.17 3.68
C PHE A 198 9.73 -5.50 4.88
N GLY A 199 11.02 -5.14 4.72
CA GLY A 199 11.79 -4.40 5.71
C GLY A 199 12.24 -5.22 6.93
N ALA A 200 12.18 -6.55 6.86
CA ALA A 200 12.48 -7.44 7.98
C ALA A 200 13.81 -8.19 7.80
N ASP A 201 14.87 -7.73 8.49
CA ASP A 201 15.99 -8.58 8.91
C ASP A 201 15.65 -9.34 10.21
N GLU A 202 14.65 -8.86 10.96
CA GLU A 202 14.20 -9.44 12.22
C GLU A 202 13.03 -10.40 11.97
N VAL A 203 13.11 -11.62 12.50
CA VAL A 203 12.00 -12.58 12.45
C VAL A 203 10.95 -12.09 13.44
N GLY A 204 9.82 -11.59 12.93
CA GLY A 204 8.66 -11.27 13.75
C GLY A 204 8.14 -12.52 14.48
N GLY A 205 7.36 -12.34 15.54
CA GLY A 205 6.60 -13.45 16.10
C GLY A 205 5.72 -14.08 15.02
N GLU A 206 5.59 -15.41 15.03
CA GLU A 206 4.96 -16.20 13.96
C GLU A 206 3.48 -15.84 13.67
N ASP A 207 2.84 -15.07 14.56
CA ASP A 207 1.44 -14.68 14.50
C ASP A 207 1.22 -13.15 14.45
N ASP A 208 2.29 -12.34 14.36
CA ASP A 208 2.17 -10.88 14.33
C ASP A 208 2.01 -10.35 12.90
N LEU A 209 1.09 -9.41 12.70
CA LEU A 209 1.04 -8.65 11.45
C LEU A 209 1.94 -7.43 11.57
N ASP A 210 2.74 -7.18 10.54
CA ASP A 210 3.57 -6.00 10.43
C ASP A 210 3.16 -5.15 9.25
N GLY A 211 3.25 -3.84 9.43
CA GLY A 211 3.19 -2.94 8.30
C GLY A 211 4.50 -2.99 7.51
N PHE A 212 4.41 -2.76 6.20
CA PHE A 212 5.59 -2.56 5.37
C PHE A 212 5.41 -1.39 4.41
N LEU A 213 6.54 -0.83 3.99
CA LEU A 213 6.61 0.14 2.92
C LEU A 213 7.88 -0.10 2.10
N VAL A 214 7.74 -0.23 0.79
CA VAL A 214 8.86 -0.49 -0.13
C VAL A 214 8.88 0.52 -1.29
N LYS A 215 10.07 0.99 -1.63
CA LYS A 215 10.33 1.86 -2.78
C LYS A 215 10.71 1.02 -3.99
N LEU A 216 9.95 1.15 -5.07
CA LEU A 216 10.16 0.44 -6.32
C LEU A 216 10.49 1.41 -7.45
N ARG A 217 11.35 1.01 -8.37
CA ARG A 217 11.60 1.76 -9.60
C ARG A 217 10.35 1.75 -10.49
N ALA A 218 9.90 2.91 -10.94
CA ALA A 218 8.70 2.99 -11.77
C ALA A 218 8.91 2.45 -13.20
N ASP A 219 10.16 2.38 -13.67
CA ASP A 219 10.51 1.93 -15.02
C ASP A 219 10.73 0.42 -15.13
N THR A 220 11.15 -0.26 -14.05
CA THR A 220 11.41 -1.71 -14.06
C THR A 220 10.59 -2.51 -13.05
N GLY A 221 10.04 -1.85 -12.04
CA GLY A 221 9.39 -2.48 -10.89
C GLY A 221 10.36 -3.06 -9.87
N ASP A 222 11.67 -3.02 -10.13
CA ASP A 222 12.66 -3.58 -9.21
C ASP A 222 12.73 -2.74 -7.93
N GLU A 223 13.08 -3.39 -6.81
CA GLU A 223 13.38 -2.68 -5.56
C GLU A 223 14.45 -1.63 -5.79
N TRP A 224 14.23 -0.46 -5.20
CA TRP A 224 15.18 0.62 -5.28
C TRP A 224 16.48 0.23 -4.55
N ASN A 225 17.62 0.50 -5.19
CA ASN A 225 18.93 0.18 -4.67
C ASN A 225 19.87 1.36 -4.96
N ASP A 226 20.14 2.21 -3.97
CA ASP A 226 21.08 3.35 -4.07
C ASP A 226 22.52 2.94 -4.37
N ALA A 227 22.83 1.65 -4.47
CA ALA A 227 24.15 1.14 -4.80
C ALA A 227 24.56 1.42 -6.26
N GLY A 228 23.94 2.41 -6.91
CA GLY A 228 24.16 2.89 -8.27
C GLY A 228 25.55 3.45 -8.59
N GLY A 229 26.61 2.96 -7.96
CA GLY A 229 27.97 3.12 -8.44
C GLY A 229 28.39 2.06 -9.47
N ASP A 230 27.68 0.92 -9.60
CA ASP A 230 28.07 -0.11 -10.57
C ASP A 230 26.89 -0.84 -11.19
N ARG A 231 26.25 -0.19 -12.17
CA ARG A 231 25.19 -0.78 -13.00
C ARG A 231 25.68 -1.88 -13.96
N SER A 232 26.91 -2.41 -13.80
CA SER A 232 27.47 -3.43 -14.70
C SER A 232 27.23 -4.88 -14.26
N ARG A 233 26.56 -5.13 -13.12
CA ARG A 233 26.15 -6.49 -12.76
C ARG A 233 24.92 -6.91 -13.55
N ASP A 234 25.22 -7.51 -14.68
CA ASP A 234 24.36 -8.24 -15.59
C ASP A 234 23.37 -9.17 -14.80
N PRO A 235 22.04 -9.03 -14.95
CA PRO A 235 21.06 -9.90 -14.29
C PRO A 235 21.15 -11.38 -14.70
N ALA A 236 22.02 -11.73 -15.66
CA ALA A 236 22.32 -13.09 -16.07
C ALA A 236 23.35 -13.82 -15.17
N SER A 237 23.99 -13.15 -14.21
CA SER A 237 24.82 -13.86 -13.22
C SER A 237 23.90 -14.57 -12.23
N GLY A 238 23.77 -15.90 -12.41
CA GLY A 238 22.83 -16.78 -11.70
C GLY A 238 22.89 -16.74 -10.17
N PRO A 239 22.03 -17.55 -9.50
CA PRO A 239 21.87 -17.52 -8.05
C PRO A 239 23.23 -17.67 -7.36
N ALA A 240 23.57 -16.68 -6.54
CA ALA A 240 24.81 -16.66 -5.78
C ALA A 240 24.89 -17.95 -4.94
N THR A 241 25.76 -18.87 -5.36
CA THR A 241 26.01 -20.10 -4.62
C THR A 241 26.68 -19.74 -3.30
N SER A 242 25.92 -19.95 -2.24
CA SER A 242 26.30 -19.98 -0.82
C SER A 242 27.67 -20.62 -0.59
N GLY A 243 28.63 -19.84 -0.11
CA GLY A 243 29.96 -20.36 0.15
C GLY A 243 30.89 -19.47 0.99
N GLU A 244 30.37 -18.60 1.86
CA GLU A 244 31.20 -17.95 2.87
C GLU A 244 30.35 -17.54 4.09
N ALA A 245 30.33 -18.42 5.09
CA ALA A 245 29.74 -18.18 6.39
C ALA A 245 30.72 -17.36 7.23
N GLY A 246 30.56 -16.03 7.27
CA GLY A 246 31.41 -15.21 8.11
C GLY A 246 31.29 -13.71 7.85
N GLY A 247 30.13 -13.14 8.15
CA GLY A 247 29.91 -11.69 8.10
C GLY A 247 28.86 -11.30 7.08
N ALA A 248 27.62 -11.71 7.30
CA ALA A 248 26.46 -11.07 6.71
C ALA A 248 26.40 -9.63 7.24
N SER A 249 27.19 -8.75 6.64
CA SER A 249 26.80 -7.35 6.54
C SER A 249 25.51 -7.41 5.74
N SER A 250 24.38 -7.47 6.45
CA SER A 250 23.07 -7.48 5.83
C SER A 250 23.10 -6.33 4.83
N LEU A 251 22.95 -6.67 3.55
CA LEU A 251 22.58 -5.69 2.55
C LEU A 251 21.20 -5.25 2.98
N ARG A 252 21.16 -4.37 3.98
CA ARG A 252 19.96 -3.72 4.45
C ARG A 252 19.35 -3.16 3.18
N THR A 253 18.21 -3.70 2.80
CA THR A 253 17.35 -3.11 1.78
C THR A 253 16.98 -1.73 2.35
N ARG A 254 17.81 -0.72 2.05
CA ARG A 254 17.66 0.66 2.55
C ARG A 254 16.35 1.32 2.11
N HIS A 255 15.59 0.59 1.29
CA HIS A 255 14.42 1.01 0.54
C HIS A 255 13.16 0.26 0.94
N ALA A 256 13.23 -0.52 2.02
CA ALA A 256 12.09 -1.14 2.66
C ALA A 256 12.08 -0.79 4.16
N VAL A 257 10.89 -0.54 4.70
CA VAL A 257 10.68 -0.19 6.10
C VAL A 257 9.61 -1.10 6.65
N ARG A 258 9.93 -1.78 7.75
CA ARG A 258 8.96 -2.48 8.58
C ARG A 258 8.39 -1.52 9.60
N ILE A 259 7.07 -1.59 9.77
CA ILE A 259 6.31 -0.79 10.73
C ILE A 259 5.77 -1.78 11.75
N SER A 260 6.32 -1.72 12.96
CA SER A 260 5.92 -2.57 14.08
C SER A 260 5.79 -1.77 15.36
N SER A 261 4.90 -2.25 16.22
CA SER A 261 4.62 -1.76 17.56
C SER A 261 5.30 -2.61 18.63
N GLN A 262 5.21 -2.19 19.89
CA GLN A 262 5.72 -2.95 21.04
C GLN A 262 4.62 -3.21 22.08
N PRO A 263 4.49 -4.45 22.60
CA PRO A 263 5.14 -5.68 22.14
C PRO A 263 4.38 -6.22 20.90
N GLY A 264 4.93 -6.04 19.68
CA GLY A 264 4.47 -6.56 18.37
C GLY A 264 3.02 -7.04 18.31
N ARG A 265 2.10 -6.17 17.85
CA ARG A 265 0.68 -6.52 17.73
C ARG A 265 0.02 -5.94 16.51
N ASP A 266 -0.37 -6.86 15.65
CA ASP A 266 -1.32 -6.69 14.55
C ASP A 266 -1.26 -5.28 13.96
N ASP A 267 -0.08 -4.93 13.45
CA ASP A 267 0.21 -3.64 12.84
C ASP A 267 -0.25 -3.66 11.38
N THR A 268 -1.43 -3.09 11.13
CA THR A 268 -2.01 -3.04 9.78
C THR A 268 -1.82 -1.66 9.16
N VAL A 269 -1.34 -1.59 7.92
CA VAL A 269 -1.29 -0.35 7.13
C VAL A 269 -2.61 -0.19 6.36
N ARG A 270 -3.10 1.04 6.27
CA ARG A 270 -4.37 1.38 5.61
C ARG A 270 -4.25 2.40 4.49
N GLY A 271 -3.21 3.23 4.50
CA GLY A 271 -3.04 4.22 3.46
C GLY A 271 -1.75 5.01 3.58
N VAL A 272 -1.30 5.56 2.46
CA VAL A 272 -0.12 6.42 2.37
C VAL A 272 -0.51 7.74 1.72
N CYS A 273 -0.06 8.85 2.31
CA CYS A 273 -0.18 10.17 1.70
C CYS A 273 1.19 10.74 1.46
N LEU A 274 1.38 11.33 0.29
CA LEU A 274 2.63 12.01 -0.03
C LEU A 274 2.51 13.47 0.38
N ASP A 275 3.59 14.02 0.92
CA ASP A 275 3.71 15.46 1.09
C ASP A 275 3.67 16.09 -0.31
N PRO A 276 2.65 16.89 -0.67
CA PRO A 276 2.63 17.58 -1.94
C PRO A 276 3.93 18.39 -2.04
N ASP A 277 4.66 18.16 -3.14
CA ASP A 277 5.99 18.72 -3.44
C ASP A 277 6.14 20.12 -2.82
N THR A 278 7.21 20.28 -2.04
CA THR A 278 7.36 21.41 -1.14
C THR A 278 7.09 22.71 -1.89
N ALA A 279 6.32 23.61 -1.28
CA ALA A 279 5.97 24.92 -1.79
C ALA A 279 7.18 25.83 -2.14
N ASP A 280 8.42 25.31 -2.11
CA ASP A 280 9.63 25.98 -2.57
C ASP A 280 9.71 26.10 -4.10
N GLY A 281 8.85 25.40 -4.84
CA GLY A 281 8.79 25.47 -6.31
C GLY A 281 10.07 24.96 -6.97
N ALA A 282 10.94 24.29 -6.22
CA ALA A 282 12.19 23.73 -6.71
C ALA A 282 11.98 22.42 -7.49
N GLY A 283 10.75 21.89 -7.46
CA GLY A 283 10.36 20.69 -8.21
C GLY A 283 11.09 19.45 -7.70
N ASN A 284 11.36 19.37 -6.39
CA ASN A 284 12.17 18.29 -5.82
C ASN A 284 11.38 17.00 -5.57
N GLY A 285 10.09 16.99 -5.87
CA GLY A 285 9.20 15.88 -5.54
C GLY A 285 8.90 15.79 -4.04
N PRO A 286 7.96 14.90 -3.66
CA PRO A 286 7.64 14.65 -2.26
C PRO A 286 8.88 14.13 -1.51
N ARG A 287 9.23 14.79 -0.41
CA ARG A 287 10.31 14.32 0.51
C ARG A 287 9.81 13.37 1.58
N TYR A 288 8.51 13.47 1.88
CA TYR A 288 7.90 12.75 2.99
C TYR A 288 6.68 11.96 2.53
N ALA A 289 6.52 10.79 3.14
CA ALA A 289 5.29 10.03 3.12
C ALA A 289 4.72 9.94 4.53
N TYR A 290 3.40 9.99 4.63
CA TYR A 290 2.65 9.78 5.86
C TYR A 290 1.94 8.44 5.74
N VAL A 291 2.29 7.50 6.61
CA VAL A 291 1.70 6.15 6.61
C VAL A 291 0.70 6.06 7.74
N THR A 292 -0.49 5.58 7.44
CA THR A 292 -1.59 5.43 8.39
C THR A 292 -1.97 3.97 8.53
N GLY A 293 -2.39 3.59 9.73
CA GLY A 293 -2.70 2.21 10.02
C GLY A 293 -3.25 2.02 11.42
N SER A 294 -3.49 0.78 11.82
CA SER A 294 -3.88 0.47 13.18
C SER A 294 -2.95 -0.53 13.82
N THR A 295 -2.75 -0.41 15.12
CA THR A 295 -1.88 -1.28 15.92
C THR A 295 -2.61 -1.74 17.17
N GLY A 296 -2.39 -2.98 17.59
CA GLY A 296 -2.81 -3.45 18.93
C GLY A 296 -1.80 -3.09 20.02
N GLY A 297 -0.61 -2.61 19.65
CA GLY A 297 0.52 -2.39 20.53
C GLY A 297 0.79 -0.90 20.78
N VAL A 298 2.01 -0.62 21.23
CA VAL A 298 2.53 0.74 21.45
C VAL A 298 3.43 1.11 20.30
N MET A 299 2.96 2.04 19.47
CA MET A 299 3.73 2.63 18.40
C MET A 299 4.25 4.02 18.80
N ASP A 300 3.45 4.79 19.53
CA ASP A 300 3.85 6.09 20.07
C ASP A 300 4.05 5.98 21.59
N PRO A 301 5.30 6.06 22.10
CA PRO A 301 5.57 5.96 23.53
C PRO A 301 4.99 7.13 24.34
N ASP A 302 4.69 8.26 23.69
CA ASP A 302 4.08 9.43 24.32
C ASP A 302 2.54 9.35 24.33
N SER A 303 1.97 8.27 23.78
CA SER A 303 0.52 8.10 23.72
C SER A 303 -0.06 7.91 25.13
N PRO A 304 -1.17 8.56 25.49
CA PRO A 304 -1.81 8.37 26.80
C PRO A 304 -2.38 6.96 26.98
N THR A 305 -2.53 6.20 25.89
CA THR A 305 -2.92 4.79 25.90
C THR A 305 -1.73 3.85 25.98
N ALA A 306 -0.50 4.37 25.96
CA ALA A 306 0.69 3.57 26.22
C ALA A 306 0.63 3.04 27.67
N PRO A 307 0.89 1.75 27.90
CA PRO A 307 1.02 1.19 29.24
C PRO A 307 2.09 1.98 29.99
N THR A 308 1.74 2.58 31.13
CA THR A 308 2.72 3.21 32.00
C THR A 308 3.66 2.13 32.54
N SER A 309 4.96 2.28 32.32
CA SER A 309 6.02 1.32 32.65
C SER A 309 6.13 0.91 34.12
N ASP A 310 5.39 1.56 35.01
CA ASP A 310 5.54 1.41 36.46
C ASP A 310 4.85 0.17 37.04
N ASN A 311 4.10 -0.56 36.22
CA ASN A 311 3.56 -1.86 36.62
C ASN A 311 4.43 -2.97 36.02
N ASP A 312 5.02 -3.83 36.86
CA ASP A 312 5.68 -5.07 36.42
C ASP A 312 4.73 -6.03 35.67
N ASN A 313 3.42 -5.71 35.64
CA ASN A 313 2.40 -6.37 34.83
C ASN A 313 2.07 -5.61 33.53
N ALA A 314 2.80 -4.55 33.16
CA ALA A 314 2.51 -3.71 32.00
C ALA A 314 2.49 -4.49 30.69
N GLU A 315 3.28 -5.56 30.56
CA GLU A 315 3.22 -6.45 29.39
C GLU A 315 1.88 -7.23 29.33
N LYS A 316 1.36 -7.62 30.49
CA LYS A 316 0.08 -8.32 30.65
C LYS A 316 -1.12 -7.37 30.52
N ASP A 317 -1.00 -6.14 30.98
CA ASP A 317 -2.06 -5.12 30.88
C ASP A 317 -2.08 -4.48 29.48
N ALA A 318 -0.91 -4.32 28.85
CA ALA A 318 -0.82 -4.05 27.42
C ALA A 318 -1.63 -5.11 26.68
N ALA A 319 -1.48 -6.42 27.03
CA ALA A 319 -2.21 -7.54 26.41
C ALA A 319 -3.73 -7.46 26.53
N ALA A 320 -4.23 -6.70 27.49
CA ALA A 320 -5.66 -6.48 27.67
C ALA A 320 -6.23 -5.38 26.76
N SER A 321 -5.41 -4.46 26.25
CA SER A 321 -5.78 -3.53 25.17
C SER A 321 -5.69 -4.27 23.82
N SER A 322 -6.57 -5.25 23.58
CA SER A 322 -6.65 -5.98 22.31
C SER A 322 -7.25 -5.16 21.16
N SER A 323 -7.67 -3.92 21.44
CA SER A 323 -8.38 -3.11 20.46
C SER A 323 -7.42 -2.28 19.62
N PRO A 324 -7.47 -2.41 18.29
CA PRO A 324 -6.69 -1.61 17.38
C PRO A 324 -6.85 -0.11 17.62
N GLN A 325 -5.72 0.58 17.75
CA GLN A 325 -5.61 2.03 17.86
C GLN A 325 -5.06 2.58 16.56
N ALA A 326 -5.53 3.75 16.13
CA ALA A 326 -5.04 4.35 14.90
C ALA A 326 -3.64 4.92 15.10
N PHE A 327 -2.80 4.80 14.10
CA PHE A 327 -1.51 5.47 14.06
C PHE A 327 -1.32 6.26 12.76
N ILE A 328 -0.42 7.23 12.85
CA ILE A 328 0.17 7.91 11.69
C ILE A 328 1.66 8.11 11.96
N LEU A 329 2.49 7.84 10.97
CA LEU A 329 3.93 8.09 11.01
C LEU A 329 4.38 8.94 9.84
N LYS A 330 5.43 9.71 10.03
CA LYS A 330 6.13 10.45 8.97
C LYS A 330 7.40 9.72 8.60
N LEU A 331 7.53 9.41 7.32
CA LEU A 331 8.67 8.72 6.74
C LEU A 331 9.41 9.65 5.78
N ASN A 332 10.73 9.77 5.94
CA ASN A 332 11.59 10.40 4.97
C ASN A 332 11.83 9.45 3.78
N LEU A 333 11.52 9.87 2.55
CA LEU A 333 11.57 9.01 1.35
C LEU A 333 12.97 8.82 0.76
N ASP A 334 13.95 9.61 1.19
CA ASP A 334 15.35 9.47 0.79
C ASP A 334 16.08 8.48 1.69
N SER A 335 15.91 8.62 3.01
CA SER A 335 16.57 7.78 4.00
C SER A 335 15.74 6.58 4.45
N MET A 336 14.44 6.57 4.14
CA MET A 336 13.45 5.61 4.62
C MET A 336 13.43 5.50 6.16
N THR A 337 13.71 6.62 6.85
CA THR A 337 13.69 6.69 8.31
C THR A 337 12.38 7.30 8.81
N VAL A 338 11.83 6.75 9.89
CA VAL A 338 10.68 7.33 10.59
C VAL A 338 11.14 8.56 11.38
N GLU A 339 10.58 9.73 11.07
CA GLU A 339 10.91 10.99 11.77
C GLU A 339 10.09 11.15 13.05
N TRP A 340 8.79 10.85 12.98
CA TRP A 340 7.89 10.83 14.13
C TRP A 340 6.72 9.88 13.90
N ARG A 341 6.03 9.53 14.97
CA ARG A 341 4.81 8.71 14.97
C ARG A 341 3.85 9.18 16.05
N ARG A 342 2.56 8.99 15.78
CA ARG A 342 1.46 9.35 16.67
C ARG A 342 0.44 8.23 16.72
N GLN A 343 -0.10 8.00 17.91
CA GLN A 343 -1.12 6.99 18.15
C GLN A 343 -2.35 7.60 18.82
N PHE A 344 -3.51 7.22 18.29
CA PHE A 344 -4.82 7.70 18.68
C PHE A 344 -5.69 6.50 19.04
N GLY A 345 -6.07 6.41 20.31
CA GLY A 345 -6.91 5.34 20.82
C GLY A 345 -8.00 5.88 21.74
N SER A 346 -8.83 4.96 22.21
CA SER A 346 -9.81 5.22 23.26
C SER A 346 -9.28 4.71 24.61
N PRO A 347 -9.42 5.46 25.72
CA PRO A 347 -9.03 5.01 27.05
C PRO A 347 -9.76 3.73 27.49
N GLY A 348 -10.96 3.49 26.98
CA GLY A 348 -11.74 2.27 27.24
C GLY A 348 -11.28 1.06 26.43
N GLY A 349 -10.29 1.23 25.56
CA GLY A 349 -9.84 0.18 24.66
C GLY A 349 -10.89 -0.16 23.61
N GLU A 350 -11.57 0.82 23.03
CA GLU A 350 -12.42 0.64 21.85
C GLU A 350 -11.62 0.77 20.54
N ASN A 351 -12.12 0.16 19.46
CA ASN A 351 -11.43 0.16 18.17
C ASN A 351 -11.44 1.56 17.53
N VAL A 352 -10.26 2.06 17.21
CA VAL A 352 -10.06 3.26 16.42
C VAL A 352 -9.31 2.87 15.14
N ARG A 353 -9.97 2.99 14.00
CA ARG A 353 -9.44 2.51 12.71
C ARG A 353 -9.29 3.67 11.74
N PRO A 354 -8.08 4.00 11.27
CA PRO A 354 -7.95 5.01 10.24
C PRO A 354 -8.41 4.45 8.90
N THR A 355 -8.87 5.35 8.04
CA THR A 355 -9.21 5.08 6.65
C THR A 355 -8.18 5.69 5.72
N GLY A 356 -7.58 6.82 6.08
CA GLY A 356 -6.52 7.44 5.30
C GLY A 356 -6.07 8.77 5.87
N CYS A 357 -5.28 9.49 5.07
CA CYS A 357 -4.77 10.80 5.41
C CYS A 357 -4.96 11.81 4.26
N ALA A 358 -4.65 13.07 4.54
CA ALA A 358 -4.46 14.10 3.53
C ALA A 358 -3.41 15.10 4.02
N VAL A 359 -2.68 15.74 3.09
CA VAL A 359 -1.70 16.78 3.44
C VAL A 359 -2.17 18.10 2.84
N SER A 360 -2.28 19.12 3.66
CA SER A 360 -2.57 20.49 3.24
C SER A 360 -1.30 21.31 3.29
N LEU A 361 -0.93 21.86 2.14
CA LEU A 361 0.09 22.91 2.11
C LEU A 361 -0.43 24.16 2.82
N ALA A 362 0.47 24.81 3.52
CA ALA A 362 0.24 26.17 3.94
C ALA A 362 0.10 27.08 2.71
N PRO A 363 -0.94 27.92 2.61
CA PRO A 363 -1.03 28.88 1.52
C PRO A 363 0.21 29.79 1.53
N PRO A 364 0.83 30.17 0.42
CA PRO A 364 1.95 31.10 0.46
C PRO A 364 1.48 32.45 1.04
N SER A 365 1.86 32.75 2.28
CA SER A 365 1.67 34.04 2.96
C SER A 365 0.23 34.60 2.99
N SER A 366 -0.64 34.10 3.86
CA SER A 366 -1.70 34.96 4.41
C SER A 366 -1.23 35.49 5.76
N SER A 367 -0.57 36.64 5.76
CA SER A 367 -0.02 37.36 6.93
C SER A 367 -1.07 37.88 7.93
N SER A 368 -2.30 37.36 7.91
CA SER A 368 -3.46 37.93 8.61
C SER A 368 -4.21 36.97 9.52
N TYR A 369 -3.84 35.69 9.58
CA TYR A 369 -4.33 34.77 10.60
C TYR A 369 -3.18 34.42 11.55
N GLY A 370 -3.44 34.51 12.86
CA GLY A 370 -2.45 34.56 13.95
C GLY A 370 -1.38 33.46 13.95
N ASP A 371 -0.41 33.64 14.83
CA ASP A 371 0.92 32.99 14.95
C ASP A 371 1.02 31.44 14.83
N ASP A 372 -0.08 30.72 14.63
CA ASP A 372 -0.08 29.33 14.16
C ASP A 372 0.21 29.22 12.65
N GLY A 373 0.26 30.37 11.95
CA GLY A 373 1.28 30.71 10.96
C GLY A 373 1.65 29.61 9.96
N ASN A 374 0.82 29.40 8.95
CA ASN A 374 1.28 28.91 7.66
C ASN A 374 2.13 27.62 7.67
N LYS A 375 1.75 26.65 8.49
CA LYS A 375 2.43 25.35 8.54
C LYS A 375 1.68 24.31 7.70
N THR A 376 2.45 23.47 7.01
CA THR A 376 1.92 22.27 6.37
C THR A 376 1.25 21.42 7.45
N ALA A 377 0.04 20.97 7.16
CA ALA A 377 -0.77 20.19 8.08
C ALA A 377 -1.09 18.84 7.48
N VAL A 378 -1.06 17.81 8.32
CA VAL A 378 -1.45 16.45 7.95
C VAL A 378 -2.77 16.15 8.64
N TYR A 379 -3.70 15.57 7.91
CA TYR A 379 -5.00 15.15 8.42
C TYR A 379 -5.03 13.63 8.46
N LEU A 380 -5.48 13.06 9.56
CA LEU A 380 -5.79 11.64 9.72
C LEU A 380 -7.30 11.53 9.88
N ALA A 381 -7.95 10.63 9.15
CA ALA A 381 -9.37 10.40 9.28
C ALA A 381 -9.68 8.91 9.36
N GLY A 382 -10.74 8.56 10.10
CA GLY A 382 -11.15 7.18 10.28
C GLY A 382 -12.48 7.03 10.99
N THR A 383 -12.70 5.85 11.56
CA THR A 383 -13.88 5.50 12.32
C THR A 383 -13.53 5.06 13.74
N VAL A 384 -14.38 5.42 14.69
CA VAL A 384 -14.33 5.00 16.10
C VAL A 384 -15.50 4.06 16.34
N ALA A 385 -15.24 2.90 16.94
CA ALA A 385 -16.30 1.94 17.27
C ALA A 385 -17.28 2.51 18.34
N PRO A 386 -18.49 1.94 18.46
CA PRO A 386 -19.48 2.40 19.43
C PRO A 386 -18.92 2.46 20.85
N GLY A 387 -19.10 3.59 21.51
CA GLY A 387 -18.59 3.85 22.87
C GLY A 387 -17.16 4.36 22.94
N GLY A 388 -16.41 4.31 21.82
CA GLY A 388 -15.04 4.80 21.77
C GLY A 388 -14.92 6.31 21.72
N SER A 389 -13.75 6.81 22.09
CA SER A 389 -13.37 8.22 21.98
C SER A 389 -11.95 8.35 21.43
N ILE A 390 -11.63 9.48 20.80
CA ILE A 390 -10.25 9.80 20.45
C ILE A 390 -9.61 10.56 21.60
N VAL A 391 -8.51 10.04 22.14
CA VAL A 391 -7.70 10.72 23.16
C VAL A 391 -6.25 10.82 22.70
N HIS A 392 -5.66 11.99 22.94
CA HIS A 392 -4.22 12.23 22.77
C HIS A 392 -3.78 13.27 23.81
N GLY A 393 -2.70 12.99 24.55
CA GLY A 393 -2.32 13.76 25.76
C GLY A 393 -2.05 15.25 25.55
N ALA A 394 -1.78 15.67 24.32
CA ALA A 394 -1.57 17.07 23.93
C ALA A 394 -2.88 17.83 23.56
N LEU A 395 -4.02 17.15 23.48
CA LEU A 395 -5.32 17.75 23.21
C LEU A 395 -6.06 17.95 24.54
N ASP A 396 -5.66 18.98 25.29
CA ASP A 396 -6.26 19.32 26.59
C ASP A 396 -7.80 19.31 26.52
N ASP A 397 -8.41 18.39 27.27
CA ASP A 397 -9.81 18.35 27.70
C ASP A 397 -10.91 18.34 26.61
N ARG A 398 -10.56 18.06 25.34
CA ARG A 398 -11.54 17.94 24.24
C ARG A 398 -11.86 16.51 23.87
N THR A 399 -12.02 15.65 24.88
CA THR A 399 -12.55 14.30 24.67
C THR A 399 -13.87 14.42 23.92
N THR A 400 -13.89 13.91 22.71
CA THR A 400 -15.12 13.90 21.92
C THR A 400 -15.95 12.69 22.34
N TYR A 401 -17.19 12.96 22.76
CA TYR A 401 -18.06 11.91 23.29
C TYR A 401 -18.81 11.19 22.15
N PRO A 402 -18.97 9.87 22.25
CA PRO A 402 -19.69 9.09 21.26
C PRO A 402 -21.19 9.39 21.26
N LEU A 403 -21.85 9.27 20.11
CA LEU A 403 -23.30 9.51 19.95
C LEU A 403 -24.15 8.24 19.88
N GLY A 404 -23.53 7.08 20.08
CA GLY A 404 -24.18 5.79 20.34
C GLY A 404 -23.82 4.69 19.35
N GLY A 405 -23.59 5.04 18.07
CA GLY A 405 -23.07 4.13 17.05
C GLY A 405 -21.57 4.33 16.79
N SER A 406 -21.08 3.79 15.68
CA SER A 406 -19.75 4.11 15.16
C SER A 406 -19.69 5.57 14.72
N ASP A 407 -18.63 6.29 15.07
CA ASP A 407 -18.45 7.69 14.69
C ASP A 407 -17.30 7.86 13.71
N VAL A 408 -17.28 8.96 12.98
CA VAL A 408 -16.13 9.39 12.16
C VAL A 408 -15.24 10.32 12.98
N PHE A 409 -13.92 10.15 12.88
CA PHE A 409 -12.97 11.08 13.46
C PHE A 409 -12.06 11.74 12.41
N VAL A 410 -11.59 12.94 12.74
CA VAL A 410 -10.56 13.68 12.01
C VAL A 410 -9.59 14.30 13.01
N VAL A 411 -8.30 14.10 12.79
CA VAL A 411 -7.21 14.75 13.53
C VAL A 411 -6.40 15.60 12.58
N ARG A 412 -6.06 16.84 12.97
CA ARG A 412 -5.08 17.68 12.27
C ARG A 412 -3.78 17.71 13.05
N LEU A 413 -2.70 17.31 12.42
CA LEU A 413 -1.34 17.32 12.94
C LEU A 413 -0.49 18.38 12.24
N ASP A 414 0.46 18.94 12.99
CA ASP A 414 1.59 19.69 12.44
C ASP A 414 2.54 18.74 11.69
N ALA A 415 2.85 19.02 10.43
CA ALA A 415 3.65 18.11 9.60
C ALA A 415 5.10 17.92 10.10
N ASP A 416 5.66 18.94 10.74
CA ASP A 416 7.06 18.92 11.19
C ASP A 416 7.21 18.11 12.48
N SER A 417 6.36 18.38 13.46
CA SER A 417 6.45 17.79 14.81
C SER A 417 5.52 16.60 15.04
N GLY A 418 4.53 16.39 14.17
CA GLY A 418 3.42 15.48 14.42
C GLY A 418 2.53 15.90 15.60
N ALA A 419 2.69 17.10 16.16
CA ALA A 419 1.87 17.53 17.29
C ALA A 419 0.41 17.72 16.82
N PRO A 420 -0.58 17.14 17.51
CA PRO A 420 -1.97 17.34 17.14
C PRO A 420 -2.40 18.76 17.50
N SER A 421 -2.93 19.47 16.52
CA SER A 421 -3.47 20.83 16.67
C SER A 421 -4.95 20.84 17.03
N TRP A 422 -5.71 19.85 16.53
CA TRP A 422 -7.08 19.57 16.96
C TRP A 422 -7.49 18.15 16.57
N ALA A 423 -8.47 17.61 17.28
CA ALA A 423 -9.23 16.42 16.88
C ALA A 423 -10.74 16.67 17.00
N ARG A 424 -11.52 16.04 16.14
CA ARG A 424 -12.98 16.00 16.20
C ARG A 424 -13.46 14.60 15.90
N GLN A 425 -14.47 14.16 16.64
CA GLN A 425 -15.31 13.01 16.33
C GLN A 425 -16.72 13.53 16.08
N THR A 426 -17.38 12.97 15.07
CA THR A 426 -18.74 13.31 14.67
C THR A 426 -19.46 12.04 14.26
N GLY A 427 -20.73 11.93 14.62
CA GLY A 427 -21.57 10.85 14.18
C GLY A 427 -23.02 11.08 14.58
N THR A 428 -23.78 10.01 14.56
CA THR A 428 -25.21 9.95 14.80
C THR A 428 -25.49 8.84 15.80
N SER A 429 -26.77 8.56 16.06
CA SER A 429 -27.14 7.37 16.83
C SER A 429 -27.04 6.07 16.02
N GLN A 430 -26.58 6.12 14.76
CA GLN A 430 -26.37 4.98 13.86
C GLN A 430 -24.88 4.80 13.61
N ASP A 431 -24.50 3.76 12.85
CA ASP A 431 -23.11 3.58 12.44
C ASP A 431 -22.74 4.49 11.28
N ASP A 432 -21.83 5.43 11.55
CA ASP A 432 -21.26 6.34 10.56
C ASP A 432 -19.90 5.84 10.05
N TRP A 433 -19.66 6.04 8.76
CA TRP A 433 -18.45 5.58 8.07
C TRP A 433 -17.96 6.66 7.10
N LEU A 434 -16.65 6.71 6.89
CA LEU A 434 -16.09 7.47 5.77
C LEU A 434 -16.43 6.78 4.45
N ALA A 435 -16.78 7.57 3.43
CA ALA A 435 -16.87 7.07 2.06
C ALA A 435 -15.50 6.57 1.61
N LYS A 436 -15.47 5.41 0.94
CA LYS A 436 -14.26 4.74 0.44
C LYS A 436 -14.17 4.83 -1.06
#